data_AF-A0AAD4WQG9-F1
#
_entry.id   AF-A0AAD4WQG9-F1
#
_cell.length_a   1.000
_cell.length_b   1.000
_cell.length_c   1.000
_cell.angle_alpha   90.00
_cell.angle_beta   90.00
_cell.angle_gamma   90.00
#
_symmetry.space_group_name_H-M   'P 1'
#
loop_
_entity.id
_entity.type
_entity.pdbx_description
1 polymer ?
#
loop_
_entity_poly.entity_id
_entity_poly.type
_entity_poly.pdbx_seq_one_letter_code
_entity_poly.pdbx_strand_id
1 'polypeptide(L)'
;MLVELGVQSVEILGDSMLVLKQIAGEYKCLNPSLAVYLVAARNLLTEFREATWEHIPREENFAANELAQVASGIQMPEDCVQRIIKIGRKSLPSVLTRGMEIEVNSALIAKDDWREPIMAYLQYPTLPSEKRVRIMATNYLMWNQDLVQKVRMRYY
;
A
#
# COMPACT_ATOMS: atom_id res chain seq x y z
N MET A 1 -2.37 12.88 18.17
CA MET A 1 -2.01 11.43 18.15
C MET A 1 -2.38 10.80 19.49
N LEU A 2 -2.58 9.48 19.59
CA LEU A 2 -2.98 8.82 20.86
C LEU A 2 -1.99 9.11 22.01
N VAL A 3 -0.70 9.22 21.67
CA VAL A 3 0.37 9.61 22.60
C VAL A 3 0.13 11.01 23.18
N GLU A 4 -0.28 11.98 22.37
CA GLU A 4 -0.62 13.35 22.82
C GLU A 4 -1.86 13.37 23.73
N LEU A 5 -2.70 12.34 23.67
CA LEU A 5 -3.86 12.17 24.55
C LEU A 5 -3.51 11.43 25.85
N GLY A 6 -2.24 11.09 26.07
CA GLY A 6 -1.76 10.41 27.29
C GLY A 6 -2.05 8.91 27.33
N VAL A 7 -2.39 8.29 26.20
CA VAL A 7 -2.60 6.84 26.11
C VAL A 7 -1.26 6.12 26.28
N GLN A 8 -1.20 5.19 27.23
CA GLN A 8 0.05 4.46 27.57
C GLN A 8 0.12 3.07 26.94
N SER A 9 -1.02 2.44 26.67
CA SER A 9 -1.11 1.10 26.09
C SER A 9 -2.03 1.12 24.88
N VAL A 10 -1.65 0.41 23.82
CA VAL A 10 -2.44 0.33 22.58
C VAL A 10 -2.56 -1.10 22.09
N GLU A 11 -3.75 -1.45 21.62
CA GLU A 11 -4.03 -2.68 20.89
C GLU A 11 -4.33 -2.33 19.43
N ILE A 12 -3.61 -2.96 18.50
CA ILE A 12 -3.68 -2.68 17.07
C ILE A 12 -4.30 -3.88 16.35
N LEU A 13 -5.52 -3.70 15.85
CA LEU A 13 -6.21 -4.70 15.06
C LEU A 13 -6.05 -4.39 13.56
N GLY A 14 -5.67 -5.39 12.76
CA GLY A 14 -5.53 -5.19 11.31
C GLY A 14 -5.79 -6.46 10.51
N ASP A 15 -6.28 -6.30 9.29
CA ASP A 15 -6.54 -7.40 8.34
C ASP A 15 -5.36 -7.69 7.39
N SER A 16 -4.26 -6.94 7.53
CA SER A 16 -3.06 -7.14 6.74
C SER A 16 -2.01 -7.96 7.48
N MET A 17 -2.12 -9.29 7.33
CA MET A 17 -1.14 -10.25 7.87
C MET A 17 0.30 -9.89 7.49
N LEU A 18 0.52 -9.40 6.26
CA LEU A 18 1.84 -8.98 5.79
C LEU A 18 2.41 -7.85 6.66
N VAL A 19 1.61 -6.82 6.93
CA VAL A 19 2.04 -5.66 7.72
C VAL A 19 2.31 -6.07 9.16
N LEU A 20 1.43 -6.84 9.78
CA LEU A 20 1.58 -7.32 11.16
C LEU A 20 2.86 -8.15 11.34
N LYS A 21 3.13 -9.08 10.42
CA LYS A 21 4.36 -9.89 10.45
C LYS A 21 5.63 -9.09 10.18
N GLN A 22 5.54 -8.02 9.37
CA GLN A 22 6.66 -7.11 9.18
C GLN A 22 6.93 -6.28 10.44
N ILE A 23 5.89 -5.79 11.11
CA ILE A 23 6.01 -5.09 12.41
C ILE A 23 6.67 -6.01 13.44
N ALA A 24 6.16 -7.24 13.59
CA ALA A 24 6.69 -8.28 14.48
C ALA A 24 8.13 -8.71 14.15
N GLY A 25 8.63 -8.40 12.96
CA GLY A 25 9.97 -8.79 12.51
C GLY A 25 10.09 -10.22 11.99
N GLU A 26 8.98 -10.94 11.91
CA GLU A 26 8.90 -12.26 11.29
C GLU A 26 9.19 -12.19 9.78
N TYR A 27 8.66 -11.16 9.12
CA TYR A 27 8.83 -10.96 7.67
C TYR A 27 9.74 -9.79 7.36
N LYS A 28 10.67 -9.99 6.42
CA LYS A 28 11.55 -8.93 5.90
C LYS A 28 10.75 -8.00 4.97
N CYS A 29 10.98 -6.69 5.11
CA CYS A 29 10.47 -5.70 4.16
C CYS A 29 11.54 -5.44 3.09
N LEU A 30 11.35 -5.98 1.89
CA LEU A 30 12.31 -5.84 0.79
C LEU A 30 12.09 -4.58 -0.04
N ASN A 31 10.89 -3.99 0.01
CA ASN A 31 10.57 -2.79 -0.76
C ASN A 31 11.08 -1.55 -0.01
N PRO A 32 12.04 -0.79 -0.56
CA PRO A 32 12.60 0.37 0.12
C PRO A 32 11.55 1.45 0.43
N SER A 33 10.51 1.57 -0.41
CA SER A 33 9.42 2.53 -0.18
C SER A 33 8.58 2.16 1.04
N LEU A 34 8.35 0.86 1.26
CA LEU A 34 7.60 0.35 2.40
C LEU A 34 8.44 0.30 3.68
N ALA A 35 9.75 0.09 3.55
CA ALA A 35 10.68 0.04 4.68
C ALA A 35 10.62 1.32 5.53
N VAL A 36 10.46 2.49 4.89
CA VAL A 36 10.30 3.78 5.60
C VAL A 36 9.08 3.78 6.52
N TYR A 37 7.94 3.25 6.05
CA TYR A 37 6.73 3.15 6.87
C TYR A 37 6.89 2.13 7.99
N LEU A 38 7.62 1.03 7.77
CA LEU A 38 7.89 0.05 8.81
C LEU A 38 8.75 0.65 9.94
N VAL A 39 9.78 1.43 9.59
CA VAL A 39 10.60 2.15 10.58
C VAL A 39 9.74 3.15 11.35
N ALA A 40 8.95 3.96 10.64
CA ALA A 40 8.04 4.92 11.24
C ALA A 40 7.06 4.27 12.23
N ALA A 41 6.42 3.16 11.81
CA ALA A 41 5.50 2.42 12.65
C ALA A 41 6.19 1.90 13.91
N ARG A 42 7.39 1.33 13.79
CA ARG A 42 8.16 0.84 14.94
C ARG A 42 8.55 1.95 15.90
N ASN A 43 8.99 3.11 15.40
CA ASN A 43 9.31 4.26 16.25
C ASN A 43 8.09 4.71 17.05
N LEU A 44 6.92 4.78 16.42
CA LEU A 44 5.66 5.10 17.10
C LEU A 44 5.30 4.07 18.18
N LEU A 45 5.54 2.78 17.92
CA LEU A 45 5.26 1.74 18.91
C LEU A 45 6.13 1.89 20.16
N THR A 46 7.36 2.43 20.03
CA THR A 46 8.23 2.68 21.19
C THR A 46 7.77 3.83 22.09
N GLU A 47 6.84 4.66 21.63
CA GLU A 47 6.25 5.74 22.45
C GLU A 47 5.20 5.21 23.45
N PHE A 48 4.68 4.00 23.23
CA PHE A 48 3.75 3.36 24.15
C PHE A 48 4.52 2.49 25.16
N ARG A 49 4.01 2.43 26.39
CA ARG A 49 4.52 1.51 27.41
C ARG A 49 4.25 0.06 27.03
N GLU A 50 3.11 -0.20 26.40
CA GLU A 50 2.70 -1.51 25.93
C GLU A 50 1.99 -1.36 24.59
N ALA A 51 2.38 -2.18 23.61
CA ALA A 51 1.74 -2.23 22.31
C ALA A 51 1.56 -3.68 21.88
N THR A 52 0.31 -4.06 21.64
CA THR A 52 -0.06 -5.37 21.11
C THR A 52 -0.67 -5.22 19.71
N TRP A 53 -0.62 -6.30 18.93
CA TRP A 53 -1.26 -6.33 17.63
C TRP A 53 -1.80 -7.71 17.29
N GLU A 54 -2.95 -7.74 16.64
CA GLU A 54 -3.64 -8.97 16.26
C GLU A 54 -4.20 -8.88 14.84
N HIS A 55 -4.14 -10.01 14.14
CA HIS A 55 -4.77 -10.15 12.84
C HIS A 55 -6.26 -10.46 13.02
N ILE A 56 -7.11 -9.62 12.45
CA ILE A 56 -8.55 -9.86 12.39
C ILE A 56 -9.01 -10.12 10.95
N PRO A 57 -10.06 -10.94 10.72
CA PRO A 57 -10.68 -11.09 9.41
C PRO A 57 -11.13 -9.74 8.82
N ARG A 58 -11.17 -9.68 7.49
CA ARG A 58 -11.52 -8.44 6.77
C ARG A 58 -12.94 -7.98 7.09
N GLU A 59 -13.82 -8.94 7.34
CA GLU A 59 -15.23 -8.77 7.70
C GLU A 59 -15.37 -8.08 9.07
N GLU A 60 -14.40 -8.29 9.97
CA GLU A 60 -14.34 -7.68 11.30
C GLU A 60 -13.64 -6.31 11.27
N ASN A 61 -12.80 -6.05 10.26
CA ASN A 61 -12.12 -4.76 10.05
C ASN A 61 -12.95 -3.74 9.23
N PHE A 62 -14.28 -3.87 9.23
CA PHE A 62 -15.18 -3.11 8.35
C PHE A 62 -15.02 -1.59 8.49
N ALA A 63 -15.01 -1.07 9.72
CA ALA A 63 -14.93 0.37 9.97
C ALA A 63 -13.63 1.00 9.42
N ALA A 64 -12.47 0.34 9.62
CA ALA A 64 -11.21 0.82 9.07
C ALA A 64 -11.19 0.76 7.54
N ASN A 65 -11.79 -0.28 6.96
CA ASN A 65 -11.89 -0.46 5.53
C ASN A 65 -12.80 0.60 4.88
N GLU A 66 -13.94 0.91 5.49
CA GLU A 66 -14.81 2.01 5.05
C GLU A 66 -14.08 3.35 5.09
N LEU A 67 -13.41 3.67 6.20
CA LEU A 67 -12.64 4.92 6.32
C LEU A 67 -11.52 5.01 5.29
N ALA A 68 -10.80 3.91 5.03
CA ALA A 68 -9.77 3.86 4.00
C ALA A 68 -10.36 4.08 2.60
N GLN A 69 -11.55 3.51 2.33
CA GLN A 69 -12.26 3.71 1.07
C GLN A 69 -12.70 5.17 0.90
N VAL A 70 -13.27 5.79 1.93
CA VAL A 70 -13.65 7.21 1.90
C VAL A 70 -12.41 8.09 1.68
N ALA A 71 -11.34 7.86 2.43
CA ALA A 71 -10.10 8.63 2.32
C ALA A 71 -9.41 8.47 0.95
N SER A 72 -9.59 7.32 0.29
CA SER A 72 -9.10 7.12 -1.07
C SER A 72 -9.82 7.98 -2.11
N GLY A 73 -10.98 8.54 -1.78
CA GLY A 73 -11.84 9.29 -2.70
C GLY A 73 -12.48 8.41 -3.78
N ILE A 74 -12.40 7.08 -3.63
CA ILE A 74 -12.94 6.12 -4.59
C ILE A 74 -14.42 5.88 -4.24
N GLN A 75 -15.28 6.81 -4.63
CA GLN A 75 -16.74 6.60 -4.66
C GLN A 75 -17.15 6.05 -6.03
N MET A 76 -17.84 4.91 -6.06
CA MET A 76 -18.31 4.25 -7.28
C MET A 76 -19.81 4.52 -7.44
N PRO A 77 -20.27 5.07 -8.58
CA PRO A 77 -21.70 5.11 -8.90
C PRO A 77 -22.27 3.69 -8.99
N GLU A 78 -23.53 3.50 -8.56
CA GLU A 78 -24.19 2.17 -8.51
C GLU A 78 -24.17 1.43 -9.87
N ASP A 79 -24.21 2.17 -10.99
CA ASP A 79 -24.23 1.60 -12.34
C ASP A 79 -22.85 1.27 -12.93
N CYS A 80 -21.77 1.45 -12.17
CA CYS A 80 -20.40 1.33 -12.70
C CYS A 80 -19.78 -0.05 -12.39
N VAL A 81 -19.76 -0.94 -13.39
CA VAL A 81 -19.16 -2.29 -13.29
C VAL A 81 -17.62 -2.29 -13.21
N GLN A 82 -16.96 -1.26 -13.73
CA GLN A 82 -15.50 -1.12 -13.71
C GLN A 82 -15.03 0.33 -13.62
N ARG A 83 -14.05 0.61 -12.77
CA ARG A 83 -13.33 1.90 -12.74
C ARG A 83 -11.91 1.78 -13.22
N ILE A 84 -11.44 2.87 -13.84
CA ILE A 84 -10.04 3.12 -14.15
C ILE A 84 -9.44 3.96 -13.02
N ILE A 85 -8.44 3.42 -12.31
CA ILE A 85 -7.70 4.15 -11.27
C ILE A 85 -6.31 4.47 -11.81
N LYS A 86 -5.94 5.75 -11.80
CA LYS A 86 -4.58 6.18 -12.20
C LYS A 86 -3.56 5.72 -11.16
N ILE A 87 -2.54 4.98 -11.58
CA ILE A 87 -1.47 4.50 -10.70
C ILE A 87 -0.29 5.45 -10.81
N GLY A 88 -0.16 6.31 -9.80
CA GLY A 88 1.00 7.16 -9.61
C GLY A 88 2.02 6.53 -8.67
N ARG A 89 3.30 6.72 -8.96
CA ARG A 89 4.36 6.52 -7.97
C ARG A 89 4.56 7.82 -7.20
N LYS A 90 4.46 7.76 -5.87
CA LYS A 90 4.91 8.88 -5.03
C LYS A 90 6.42 8.78 -4.88
N SER A 91 7.13 9.84 -5.27
CA SER A 91 8.59 9.91 -5.23
C SER A 91 9.14 10.00 -3.80
N LEU A 92 8.33 10.50 -2.86
CA LEU A 92 8.67 10.62 -1.45
C LEU A 92 7.62 9.90 -0.57
N PRO A 93 8.05 9.17 0.47
CA PRO A 93 7.15 8.65 1.50
C PRO A 93 6.35 9.78 2.15
N SER A 94 5.04 9.59 2.33
CA SER A 94 4.19 10.60 3.01
C SER A 94 4.53 10.77 4.50
N VAL A 95 5.36 9.90 5.05
CA VAL A 95 5.86 9.99 6.41
C VAL A 95 6.77 11.21 6.60
N LEU A 96 7.57 11.54 5.59
CA LEU A 96 8.47 12.70 5.62
C LEU A 96 7.68 14.02 5.62
N THR A 97 6.55 14.07 4.91
CA THR A 97 5.64 15.23 4.93
C THR A 97 4.93 15.41 6.27
N ARG A 98 4.94 14.41 7.15
CA ARG A 98 4.42 14.51 8.52
C ARG A 98 5.49 14.88 9.56
N GLY A 99 6.69 15.27 9.12
CA GLY A 99 7.76 15.70 10.02
C GLY A 99 8.46 14.58 10.78
N MET A 100 8.28 13.31 10.38
CA MET A 100 9.11 12.23 10.92
C MET A 100 10.47 12.26 10.23
N GLU A 101 11.51 12.54 11.01
CA GLU A 101 12.90 12.45 10.55
C GLU A 101 13.28 10.99 10.36
N ILE A 102 13.28 10.53 9.11
CA ILE A 102 13.77 9.21 8.73
C ILE A 102 14.81 9.42 7.64
N GLU A 103 16.02 8.89 7.84
CA GLU A 103 17.03 8.87 6.79
C GLU A 103 16.59 7.91 5.68
N VAL A 104 16.14 8.47 4.56
CA VAL A 104 15.68 7.70 3.39
C VAL A 104 16.57 8.01 2.21
N ASN A 105 17.28 7.00 1.69
CA ASN A 105 17.96 7.12 0.41
C ASN A 105 16.94 6.96 -0.74
N SER A 106 16.52 8.09 -1.30
CA SER A 106 15.52 8.15 -2.39
C SER A 106 15.94 7.40 -3.66
N ALA A 107 17.25 7.25 -3.92
CA ALA A 107 17.76 6.54 -5.09
C ALA A 107 17.50 5.02 -5.01
N LEU A 108 17.49 4.43 -3.82
CA LEU A 108 17.18 3.00 -3.62
C LEU A 108 15.70 2.68 -3.92
N ILE A 109 14.80 3.63 -3.66
CA ILE A 109 13.36 3.49 -3.95
C ILE A 109 13.11 3.40 -5.47
N ALA A 110 14.00 3.96 -6.31
CA ALA A 110 13.82 4.03 -7.75
C ALA A 110 14.25 2.82 -8.57
N LYS A 111 14.96 1.87 -7.97
CA LYS A 111 15.60 0.80 -8.74
C LYS A 111 14.66 -0.36 -9.12
N ASP A 112 13.49 -0.47 -8.49
CA ASP A 112 12.63 -1.67 -8.60
C ASP A 112 11.14 -1.28 -8.78
N ASP A 113 10.84 -0.56 -9.86
CA ASP A 113 9.47 -0.18 -10.19
C ASP A 113 8.76 -1.34 -10.90
N TRP A 114 7.98 -2.10 -10.15
CA TRP A 114 7.20 -3.24 -10.65
C TRP A 114 6.27 -2.89 -11.83
N ARG A 115 5.97 -1.61 -12.06
CA ARG A 115 5.16 -1.15 -13.19
C ARG A 115 5.92 -1.24 -14.50
N GLU A 116 7.24 -1.06 -14.50
CA GLU A 116 8.08 -1.05 -15.71
C GLU A 116 7.88 -2.28 -16.61
N PRO A 117 7.97 -3.52 -16.11
CA PRO A 117 7.75 -4.69 -16.97
C PRO A 117 6.33 -4.76 -17.52
N ILE A 118 5.33 -4.27 -16.78
CA ILE A 118 3.94 -4.23 -17.22
C ILE A 118 3.73 -3.15 -18.29
N MET A 119 4.28 -1.96 -18.08
CA MET A 119 4.23 -0.86 -19.05
C MET A 119 4.92 -1.26 -20.35
N ALA A 120 6.12 -1.86 -20.26
CA ALA A 120 6.86 -2.35 -21.42
C ALA A 120 6.06 -3.40 -22.20
N TYR A 121 5.43 -4.34 -21.51
CA TYR A 121 4.55 -5.34 -22.15
C TYR A 121 3.31 -4.72 -22.80
N LEU A 122 2.67 -3.74 -22.16
CA LEU A 122 1.48 -3.08 -22.71
C LEU A 122 1.81 -2.19 -23.93
N GLN A 123 3.02 -1.61 -23.97
CA GLN A 123 3.51 -0.82 -25.11
C GLN A 123 4.00 -1.72 -26.26
N TYR A 124 4.66 -2.84 -25.94
CA TYR A 124 5.28 -3.75 -26.90
C TYR A 124 4.92 -5.22 -26.60
N PRO A 125 3.66 -5.64 -26.82
CA PRO A 125 3.16 -6.95 -26.41
C PRO A 125 3.81 -8.12 -27.17
N THR A 126 4.48 -7.84 -28.28
CA THR A 126 5.20 -8.82 -29.10
C THR A 126 6.58 -9.19 -28.56
N LEU A 127 7.12 -8.43 -27.59
CA LEU A 127 8.41 -8.74 -26.98
C LEU A 127 8.30 -9.92 -26.01
N PRO A 128 9.36 -10.75 -25.91
CA PRO A 128 9.44 -11.78 -24.88
C PRO A 128 9.22 -11.17 -23.49
N SER A 129 8.25 -11.72 -22.77
CA SER A 129 7.87 -11.29 -21.43
C SER A 129 7.70 -12.51 -20.52
N GLU A 130 7.82 -12.31 -19.22
CA GLU A 130 7.51 -13.37 -18.27
C GLU A 130 6.00 -13.66 -18.25
N LYS A 131 5.63 -14.94 -18.03
CA LYS A 131 4.22 -15.33 -17.89
C LYS A 131 3.51 -14.54 -16.78
N ARG A 132 4.20 -14.27 -15.66
CA ARG A 132 3.68 -13.47 -14.54
C ARG A 132 3.31 -12.05 -14.98
N VAL A 133 4.18 -11.39 -15.75
CA VAL A 133 3.94 -10.03 -16.26
C VAL A 133 2.71 -10.00 -17.17
N ARG A 134 2.58 -10.97 -18.09
CA ARG A 134 1.41 -11.07 -18.98
C ARG A 134 0.11 -11.23 -18.22
N ILE A 135 0.10 -12.09 -17.19
CA ILE A 135 -1.08 -12.30 -16.34
C ILE A 135 -1.41 -11.02 -15.57
N MET A 136 -0.42 -10.38 -14.95
CA MET A 136 -0.65 -9.14 -14.20
C MET A 136 -1.17 -8.01 -15.11
N ALA A 137 -0.62 -7.88 -16.32
CA ALA A 137 -1.02 -6.87 -17.30
C ALA A 137 -2.51 -6.92 -17.69
N THR A 138 -3.18 -8.08 -17.55
CA THR A 138 -4.62 -8.19 -17.78
C THR A 138 -5.46 -7.28 -16.88
N ASN A 139 -4.93 -6.87 -15.72
CA ASN A 139 -5.59 -5.98 -14.77
C ASN A 139 -5.29 -4.49 -15.02
N TYR A 140 -4.45 -4.16 -16.00
CA TYR A 140 -4.00 -2.79 -16.24
C TYR A 140 -4.26 -2.34 -17.68
N LEU A 141 -4.16 -1.04 -17.92
CA LEU A 141 -4.23 -0.38 -19.23
C LEU A 141 -3.21 0.77 -19.26
N MET A 142 -2.81 1.19 -20.45
CA MET A 142 -2.06 2.44 -20.67
C MET A 142 -3.04 3.54 -21.08
N TRP A 143 -3.03 4.68 -20.40
CA TRP A 143 -3.85 5.85 -20.73
C TRP A 143 -3.00 7.12 -20.60
N ASN A 144 -2.85 7.89 -21.68
CA ASN A 144 -2.03 9.11 -21.71
C ASN A 144 -0.62 8.91 -21.10
N GLN A 145 0.07 7.83 -21.49
CA GLN A 145 1.39 7.42 -20.97
C GLN A 145 1.43 7.01 -19.49
N ASP A 146 0.29 6.97 -18.80
CA ASP A 146 0.17 6.47 -17.43
C ASP A 146 -0.38 5.04 -17.38
N LEU A 147 0.11 4.26 -16.40
CA LEU A 147 -0.49 2.97 -16.08
C LEU A 147 -1.75 3.19 -15.23
N VAL A 148 -2.84 2.53 -15.62
CA VAL A 148 -4.11 2.60 -14.89
C VAL A 148 -4.62 1.20 -14.58
N GLN A 149 -5.22 1.01 -13.40
CA GLN A 149 -5.77 -0.28 -12.96
C GLN A 149 -7.26 -0.38 -13.30
N LYS A 150 -7.65 -1.54 -13.82
CA LYS A 150 -9.05 -1.95 -13.98
C LYS A 150 -9.51 -2.61 -12.68
N VAL A 151 -10.39 -1.94 -11.93
CA VAL A 151 -11.00 -2.50 -10.73
C VAL A 151 -12.39 -3.02 -11.06
N ARG A 152 -12.69 -4.28 -10.69
CA ARG A 152 -14.01 -4.93 -10.81
C ARG A 152 -14.61 -5.13 -9.42
N MET A 153 -15.92 -4.94 -9.28
CA MET A 153 -16.64 -5.30 -8.06
C MET A 153 -16.54 -6.81 -7.77
N ARG A 154 -16.32 -7.15 -6.50
CA ARG A 154 -16.81 -8.39 -5.89
C ARG A 154 -17.92 -7.95 -4.94
N TYR A 155 -19.16 -8.34 -5.22
CA TYR A 155 -20.24 -8.20 -4.26
C TYR A 155 -19.89 -9.08 -3.06
N TYR A 156 -19.78 -8.47 -1.87
CA TYR A 156 -19.74 -9.18 -0.61
C TYR A 156 -21.17 -9.40 -0.12
#